data_AF-A0A8C0A120-F1
#
_entry.id   AF-A0A8C0A120-F1
#
_cell.length_a   1.000
_cell.length_b   1.000
_cell.length_c   1.000
_cell.angle_alpha   90.00
_cell.angle_beta   90.00
_cell.angle_gamma   90.00
#
_symmetry.space_group_name_H-M   'P 1'
#
loop_
_entity.id
_entity.type
_entity.pdbx_description
1 polymer ?
#
loop_
_entity_poly.entity_id
_entity_poly.type
_entity_poly.pdbx_seq_one_letter_code
_entity_poly.pdbx_strand_id
1 'polypeptide(L)'
;MHVEVKDPDGKVVLSRQYGSEGRFTFTSHTPGEHQICLHYNSTRMALFAGGKLRVHLDIQVGEHTNNYPEIAAKDKLTELQLRARQLLDQVEQIQKEQNYQRYREERFRMTSESTNQRVLWWSIAQTGILILTGIWQMRHLKSFFEAKKLV
;
A
#
# COMPACT_ATOMS: atom_id res chain seq x y z
N MET A 1 21.25 -16.21 -6.77
CA MET A 1 19.93 -15.93 -6.16
C MET A 1 18.83 -16.53 -7.02
N HIS A 2 17.92 -17.30 -6.46
CA HIS A 2 16.78 -17.84 -7.20
C HIS A 2 15.64 -16.81 -7.17
N VAL A 3 15.13 -16.42 -8.33
CA VAL A 3 14.11 -15.39 -8.48
C VAL A 3 12.85 -16.05 -9.05
N GLU A 4 11.74 -15.86 -8.36
CA GLU A 4 10.42 -16.37 -8.74
C GLU A 4 9.44 -15.21 -8.85
N VAL A 5 8.64 -15.15 -9.92
CA VAL A 5 7.58 -14.16 -10.13
C VAL A 5 6.26 -14.90 -10.27
N LYS A 6 5.25 -14.49 -9.50
CA LYS A 6 3.90 -15.07 -9.50
C LYS A 6 2.87 -14.02 -9.93
N ASP A 7 1.91 -14.47 -10.72
CA ASP A 7 0.70 -13.74 -11.10
C ASP A 7 -0.28 -13.61 -9.92
N PRO A 8 -1.31 -12.75 -10.04
CA PRO A 8 -2.36 -12.60 -9.02
C PRO A 8 -3.07 -13.90 -8.67
N ASP A 9 -3.17 -14.82 -9.63
CA ASP A 9 -3.78 -16.15 -9.45
C ASP A 9 -2.82 -17.18 -8.81
N GLY A 10 -1.62 -16.75 -8.41
CA GLY A 10 -0.58 -17.62 -7.83
C GLY A 10 0.19 -18.46 -8.84
N LYS A 11 -0.05 -18.28 -10.14
CA LYS A 11 0.67 -18.97 -11.21
C LYS A 11 2.08 -18.40 -11.37
N VAL A 12 3.07 -19.28 -11.50
CA VAL A 12 4.47 -18.88 -11.71
C VAL A 12 4.67 -18.43 -13.17
N VAL A 13 5.06 -17.17 -13.35
CA VAL A 13 5.36 -16.56 -14.67
C VAL A 13 6.84 -16.68 -15.01
N LEU A 14 7.70 -16.48 -14.01
CA LEU A 14 9.14 -16.55 -14.16
C LEU A 14 9.72 -17.32 -12.98
N SER A 15 10.56 -18.31 -13.24
CA SER A 15 11.37 -18.94 -12.19
C SER A 15 12.75 -19.22 -12.78
N ARG A 16 13.76 -18.49 -12.30
CA ARG A 16 15.14 -18.60 -12.80
C ARG A 16 16.15 -18.34 -11.70
N GLN A 17 17.30 -19.00 -11.82
CA GLN A 17 18.44 -18.76 -10.95
C GLN A 17 19.40 -17.78 -11.60
N TYR A 18 19.68 -16.68 -10.90
CA TYR A 18 20.62 -15.64 -11.29
C TYR A 18 21.90 -15.72 -10.45
N GLY A 19 22.96 -15.09 -10.95
CA GLY A 19 24.24 -14.94 -10.26
C GLY A 19 24.19 -13.93 -9.11
N SER A 20 25.31 -13.23 -8.86
CA SER A 20 25.39 -12.08 -7.95
C SER A 20 24.68 -10.85 -8.52
N GLU A 21 24.70 -10.71 -9.84
CA GLU A 21 24.04 -9.65 -10.59
C GLU A 21 23.21 -10.27 -11.72
N GLY A 22 22.09 -9.63 -12.05
CA GLY A 22 21.20 -10.10 -13.10
C GLY A 22 20.04 -9.16 -13.33
N ARG A 23 19.53 -9.16 -14.57
CA ARG A 23 18.31 -8.44 -14.95
C ARG A 23 17.32 -9.45 -15.50
N PHE A 24 16.05 -9.27 -15.14
CA PHE A 24 14.94 -10.04 -15.68
C PHE A 24 13.82 -9.10 -16.10
N THR A 25 13.04 -9.54 -17.09
CA THR A 25 11.90 -8.80 -17.62
C THR A 25 10.77 -9.80 -17.79
N PHE A 26 9.57 -9.41 -17.37
CA PHE A 26 8.37 -10.20 -17.54
C PHE A 26 7.22 -9.26 -17.95
N THR A 27 6.24 -9.80 -18.67
CA THR A 27 5.05 -9.08 -19.08
C THR A 27 3.89 -9.53 -18.21
N SER A 28 3.17 -8.60 -17.59
CA SER A 28 1.95 -8.89 -16.84
C SER A 28 0.80 -9.17 -17.81
N HIS A 29 0.34 -10.42 -17.86
CA HIS A 29 -0.79 -10.82 -18.71
C HIS A 29 -2.15 -10.65 -18.03
N THR A 30 -2.19 -10.72 -16.70
CA THR A 30 -3.41 -10.59 -15.89
C THR A 30 -3.35 -9.31 -15.06
N PRO A 31 -4.43 -8.53 -14.95
CA PRO A 31 -4.45 -7.35 -14.10
C PRO A 31 -4.51 -7.77 -12.63
N GLY A 32 -3.57 -7.27 -11.81
CA GLY A 32 -3.58 -7.50 -10.37
C GLY A 32 -2.20 -7.43 -9.73
N GLU A 33 -2.12 -7.85 -8.47
CA GLU A 33 -0.87 -7.89 -7.70
C GLU A 33 0.02 -9.05 -8.16
N HIS A 34 1.24 -8.72 -8.59
CA HIS A 34 2.25 -9.73 -8.92
C HIS A 34 3.29 -9.77 -7.80
N GLN A 35 3.73 -10.98 -7.44
CA GLN A 35 4.69 -11.19 -6.36
C GLN A 35 6.07 -11.55 -6.92
N ILE A 36 7.11 -10.80 -6.55
CA ILE A 36 8.51 -11.09 -6.88
C ILE A 36 9.22 -11.62 -5.64
N CYS A 37 9.63 -12.88 -5.67
CA CYS A 37 10.30 -13.57 -4.57
C CYS A 37 11.79 -13.81 -4.88
N LEU A 38 12.66 -13.37 -3.97
CA LEU A 38 14.11 -13.53 -4.06
C LEU A 38 14.57 -14.56 -3.02
N HIS A 39 14.83 -15.78 -3.46
CA HIS A 39 15.30 -16.88 -2.64
C HIS A 39 16.83 -16.97 -2.67
N TYR A 40 17.42 -17.13 -1.49
CA TYR A 40 18.84 -17.40 -1.33
C TYR A 40 19.02 -18.70 -0.53
N ASN A 41 19.82 -19.62 -1.05
CA ASN A 41 20.13 -20.86 -0.35
C ASN A 41 21.41 -20.64 0.47
N SER A 42 21.28 -20.07 1.68
CA SER A 42 22.41 -19.90 2.60
C SER A 42 22.38 -20.99 3.68
N THR A 43 22.81 -22.19 3.32
CA THR A 43 23.10 -23.25 4.29
C THR A 43 24.57 -23.28 4.69
N ARG A 44 25.48 -22.63 3.95
CA ARG A 44 26.93 -22.64 4.24
C ARG A 44 27.48 -21.40 4.97
N MET A 45 26.69 -20.32 5.11
CA MET A 45 27.18 -19.04 5.68
C MET A 45 26.46 -18.64 6.99
N ALA A 46 25.73 -19.55 7.63
CA ALA A 46 25.07 -19.27 8.92
C ALA A 46 25.85 -19.80 10.13
N LEU A 47 26.86 -20.66 9.91
CA LEU A 47 27.58 -21.35 10.99
C LEU A 47 28.75 -20.56 11.59
N PHE A 48 29.30 -19.54 10.92
CA PHE A 48 30.51 -18.84 11.40
C PHE A 48 30.52 -17.31 11.34
N ALA A 49 29.51 -16.66 10.76
CA ALA A 49 29.37 -15.22 10.82
C ALA A 49 27.92 -14.88 10.50
N GLY A 50 27.29 -14.01 11.30
CA GLY A 50 25.93 -13.50 11.05
C GLY A 50 25.85 -12.65 9.78
N GLY A 51 26.10 -13.26 8.62
CA GLY A 51 26.16 -12.64 7.31
C GLY A 51 24.78 -12.17 6.90
N LYS A 52 24.51 -10.88 7.09
CA LYS A 52 23.33 -10.22 6.52
C LYS A 52 23.55 -10.08 5.00
N LEU A 53 22.72 -10.74 4.20
CA LEU A 53 22.70 -10.55 2.74
C LEU A 53 22.10 -9.18 2.42
N ARG A 54 22.87 -8.30 1.78
CA ARG A 54 22.37 -7.03 1.23
C ARG A 54 21.99 -7.25 -0.23
N VAL A 55 20.77 -6.90 -0.60
CA VAL A 55 20.27 -7.00 -1.98
C VAL A 55 19.87 -5.60 -2.43
N HIS A 56 20.36 -5.19 -3.60
CA HIS A 56 19.92 -3.98 -4.29
C HIS A 56 18.97 -4.39 -5.41
N LEU A 57 17.74 -3.87 -5.38
CA LEU A 57 16.69 -4.21 -6.34
C LEU A 57 16.13 -2.91 -6.92
N ASP A 58 16.29 -2.74 -8.23
CA ASP A 58 15.68 -1.67 -9.01
C ASP A 58 14.53 -2.28 -9.85
N ILE A 59 13.35 -1.68 -9.77
CA ILE A 59 12.14 -2.17 -10.42
C ILE A 59 11.62 -1.06 -11.33
N GLN A 60 11.61 -1.33 -12.63
CA GLN A 60 11.09 -0.42 -13.65
C GLN A 60 9.77 -0.98 -14.17
N VAL A 61 8.67 -0.29 -13.90
CA VAL A 61 7.30 -0.66 -14.30
C VAL A 61 6.73 0.45 -15.17
N GLY A 62 6.29 0.11 -16.38
CA GLY A 62 5.66 1.05 -17.28
C GLY A 62 6.09 0.87 -18.73
N GLU A 63 5.47 1.67 -19.60
CA GLU A 63 5.61 1.65 -21.06
C GLU A 63 6.98 2.10 -21.58
N HIS A 64 7.91 2.50 -20.71
CA HIS A 64 9.29 2.86 -21.08
C HIS A 64 10.12 1.70 -21.66
N THR A 65 9.58 0.49 -21.75
CA THR A 65 10.16 -0.62 -22.51
C THR A 65 9.61 -0.76 -23.94
N ASN A 66 8.56 -0.02 -24.31
CA ASN A 66 8.07 0.03 -25.69
C ASN A 66 8.91 1.04 -26.48
N ASN A 67 9.81 0.55 -27.32
CA ASN A 67 10.54 1.40 -28.26
C ASN A 67 9.56 1.98 -29.30
N TYR A 68 8.99 3.14 -29.01
CA TYR A 68 8.26 3.99 -29.97
C TYR A 68 8.94 4.15 -31.35
N PRO A 69 10.28 4.23 -31.49
CA PRO A 69 10.92 4.24 -32.81
C PRO A 69 10.70 2.96 -33.63
N GLU A 70 10.52 1.81 -32.98
CA GLU A 70 10.30 0.51 -33.64
C GLU A 70 8.83 0.35 -34.09
N ILE A 71 7.89 0.89 -33.31
CA ILE A 71 6.45 0.96 -33.65
C ILE A 71 6.23 1.95 -34.82
N ALA A 72 6.92 3.09 -34.81
CA ALA A 72 6.87 4.09 -35.88
C ALA A 72 7.37 3.53 -37.23
N ALA A 73 8.39 2.67 -37.20
CA ALA A 73 8.93 2.02 -38.40
C ALA A 73 8.02 0.92 -38.96
N LYS A 74 7.26 0.21 -38.10
CA LYS A 74 6.36 -0.87 -38.51
C LYS A 74 5.03 -0.39 -39.11
N ASP A 75 4.44 0.68 -38.60
CA ASP A 75 3.08 1.10 -39.00
C ASP A 75 3.04 2.21 -40.08
N LYS A 76 4.18 2.72 -40.53
CA LYS A 76 4.27 3.83 -41.52
C LYS A 76 3.33 5.00 -41.17
N LEU A 77 3.28 5.37 -39.90
CA LEU A 77 2.38 6.41 -39.41
C LEU A 77 2.89 7.79 -39.83
N THR A 78 2.01 8.61 -40.39
CA THR A 78 2.30 10.03 -40.65
C THR A 78 2.62 10.72 -39.32
N GLU A 79 3.55 11.68 -39.30
CA GLU A 79 4.05 12.36 -38.09
C GLU A 79 2.92 12.86 -37.15
N LEU A 80 1.77 13.24 -37.71
CA LEU A 80 0.56 13.64 -36.99
C LEU A 80 -0.13 12.49 -36.24
N GLN A 81 -0.21 11.30 -36.83
CA GLN A 81 -0.81 10.12 -36.18
C GLN A 81 0.04 9.66 -34.99
N LEU A 82 1.36 9.76 -35.09
CA LEU A 82 2.28 9.45 -33.99
C LEU A 82 2.01 10.35 -32.78
N ARG A 83 1.89 11.66 -32.99
CA ARG A 83 1.58 12.62 -31.92
C ARG A 83 0.19 12.39 -31.31
N ALA A 84 -0.81 12.08 -32.13
CA ALA A 84 -2.15 11.75 -31.63
C ALA A 84 -2.15 10.47 -30.77
N ARG A 85 -1.38 9.45 -31.17
CA ARG A 85 -1.18 8.22 -30.39
C ARG A 85 -0.54 8.52 -29.04
N GLN A 86 0.53 9.31 -29.03
CA GLN A 86 1.22 9.72 -27.80
C GLN A 86 0.28 10.46 -26.83
N LEU A 87 -0.59 11.34 -27.35
CA LEU A 87 -1.57 12.04 -26.52
C LEU A 87 -2.64 11.08 -25.97
N LEU A 88 -3.09 10.10 -26.76
CA LEU A 88 -4.03 9.08 -26.28
C LEU A 88 -3.43 8.23 -25.17
N ASP A 89 -2.19 7.77 -25.34
CA ASP A 89 -1.47 6.99 -24.32
C ASP A 89 -1.30 7.80 -23.02
N GLN A 90 -0.95 9.09 -23.12
CA GLN A 90 -0.87 9.99 -21.97
C GLN A 90 -2.21 10.15 -21.23
N VAL A 91 -3.31 10.28 -21.96
CA VAL A 91 -4.64 10.40 -21.36
C VAL A 91 -5.06 9.10 -20.66
N GLU A 92 -4.76 7.95 -21.26
CA GLU A 92 -5.02 6.65 -20.65
C GLU A 92 -4.23 6.47 -19.35
N GLN A 93 -2.96 6.89 -19.34
CA GLN A 93 -2.14 6.90 -18.13
C GLN A 93 -2.78 7.76 -17.02
N ILE A 94 -3.19 8.99 -17.35
CA ILE A 94 -3.85 9.89 -16.38
C ILE A 94 -5.14 9.26 -15.84
N GLN A 95 -5.96 8.64 -16.69
CA GLN A 95 -7.19 7.96 -16.24
C GLN A 95 -6.88 6.83 -15.27
N LYS A 96 -5.84 6.03 -15.55
CA LYS A 96 -5.42 4.94 -14.70
C LYS A 96 -4.95 5.43 -13.33
N GLU A 97 -4.17 6.51 -13.29
CA GLU A 97 -3.73 7.15 -12.05
C GLU A 97 -4.90 7.75 -11.26
N GLN A 98 -5.85 8.41 -11.92
CA GLN A 98 -7.05 8.93 -11.27
C GLN A 98 -7.89 7.82 -10.64
N ASN A 99 -8.07 6.69 -11.34
CA ASN A 99 -8.78 5.53 -10.78
C ASN A 99 -8.06 4.95 -9.56
N TYR A 100 -6.73 4.86 -9.61
CA TYR A 100 -5.94 4.42 -8.46
C TYR A 100 -6.08 5.38 -7.26
N GLN A 101 -6.06 6.69 -7.50
CA GLN A 101 -6.28 7.69 -6.44
C GLN A 101 -7.68 7.59 -5.83
N ARG A 102 -8.72 7.41 -6.65
CA ARG A 102 -10.10 7.20 -6.16
C ARG A 102 -10.20 5.97 -5.27
N TYR A 103 -9.64 4.84 -5.67
CA TYR A 103 -9.63 3.63 -4.85
C TYR A 103 -8.95 3.85 -3.50
N ARG A 104 -7.82 4.57 -3.49
CA ARG A 104 -7.12 4.93 -2.25
C ARG A 104 -7.93 5.87 -1.37
N GLU A 105 -8.60 6.86 -1.97
CA GLU A 105 -9.47 7.79 -1.25
C GLU A 105 -10.63 7.05 -0.58
N GLU A 106 -11.31 6.13 -1.28
CA GLU A 106 -12.38 5.31 -0.71
C GLU A 106 -11.91 4.52 0.50
N ARG A 107 -10.71 3.91 0.42
CA ARG A 107 -10.08 3.17 1.54
C ARG A 107 -9.73 4.10 2.71
N PHE A 108 -9.17 5.27 2.42
CA PHE A 108 -8.85 6.27 3.45
C PHE A 108 -10.11 6.80 4.13
N ARG A 109 -11.18 7.04 3.36
CA ARG A 109 -12.46 7.53 3.86
C ARG A 109 -13.10 6.52 4.81
N MET A 110 -13.15 5.24 4.45
CA MET A 110 -13.66 4.18 5.34
C MET A 110 -12.87 4.06 6.65
N THR A 111 -11.55 4.22 6.57
CA THR A 111 -10.67 4.15 7.77
C THR A 111 -10.87 5.37 8.67
N SER A 112 -11.01 6.57 8.08
CA SER A 112 -11.27 7.80 8.81
C SER A 112 -12.62 7.78 9.52
N GLU A 113 -13.68 7.33 8.83
CA GLU A 113 -15.03 7.26 9.38
C GLU A 113 -15.12 6.30 10.57
N SER A 114 -14.56 5.09 10.43
CA SER A 114 -14.56 4.08 11.50
C SER A 114 -13.73 4.50 12.72
N THR A 115 -12.62 5.20 12.51
CA THR A 115 -11.80 5.74 13.62
C THR A 115 -12.54 6.87 14.33
N ASN A 116 -13.11 7.82 13.58
CA ASN A 116 -13.82 8.96 14.12
C ASN A 116 -15.02 8.53 14.97
N GLN A 117 -15.81 7.56 14.50
CA GLN A 117 -16.96 7.04 15.24
C GLN A 117 -16.55 6.42 16.58
N ARG A 118 -15.48 5.62 16.61
CA ARG A 118 -14.99 5.00 17.86
C ARG A 118 -14.54 6.06 18.86
N VAL A 119 -13.77 7.06 18.40
CA VAL A 119 -13.27 8.15 19.25
C VAL A 119 -14.43 8.96 19.84
N LEU A 120 -15.46 9.25 19.03
CA LEU A 120 -16.65 9.98 19.47
C LEU A 120 -17.41 9.23 20.58
N TRP A 121 -17.61 7.91 20.43
CA TRP A 121 -18.25 7.09 21.46
C TRP A 121 -17.46 7.06 22.77
N TRP A 122 -16.13 6.91 22.69
CA TRP A 122 -15.26 6.98 23.88
C TRP A 122 -15.32 8.35 24.57
N SER A 123 -15.37 9.44 23.80
CA SER A 123 -15.50 10.80 24.33
C SER A 123 -16.82 10.99 25.09
N ILE A 124 -17.95 10.56 24.50
CA ILE A 124 -19.27 10.63 25.15
C ILE A 124 -19.28 9.82 26.46
N ALA A 125 -18.74 8.60 26.45
CA ALA A 125 -18.65 7.76 27.64
C ALA A 125 -17.83 8.43 28.75
N GLN A 126 -16.67 9.01 28.41
CA GLN A 126 -15.82 9.72 29.35
C GLN A 126 -16.53 10.94 29.96
N THR A 127 -17.20 11.77 29.15
CA THR A 127 -17.98 12.91 29.64
C THR A 127 -19.09 12.46 30.58
N GLY A 128 -19.79 11.36 30.24
CA GLY A 128 -20.82 10.78 31.11
C GLY A 128 -20.29 10.34 32.47
N ILE A 129 -19.14 9.66 32.50
CA ILE A 129 -18.48 9.25 33.75
C ILE A 129 -18.14 10.46 34.61
N LEU A 130 -17.57 11.52 34.01
CA LEU A 130 -17.23 12.74 34.74
C LEU A 130 -18.46 13.39 35.37
N ILE A 131 -19.56 13.51 34.63
CA ILE A 131 -20.82 14.06 35.16
C ILE A 131 -21.35 13.21 36.32
N LEU A 132 -21.37 11.88 36.18
CA LEU A 132 -21.81 10.97 37.22
C LEU A 132 -20.97 11.10 38.50
N THR A 133 -19.64 11.14 38.36
CA THR A 133 -18.73 11.34 39.49
C THR A 133 -18.92 12.70 40.14
N GLY A 134 -19.18 13.77 39.38
CA GLY A 134 -19.47 15.10 39.92
C GLY A 134 -20.77 15.15 40.73
N ILE A 135 -21.85 14.53 40.24
CA ILE A 135 -23.12 14.43 40.97
C ILE A 135 -22.92 13.62 42.26
N TRP A 136 -22.18 12.52 42.18
CA TRP A 136 -21.90 11.68 43.34
C TRP A 136 -21.06 12.43 44.39
N GLN A 137 -20.01 13.16 43.98
CA GLN A 137 -19.22 14.00 44.87
C GLN A 137 -20.07 15.06 45.57
N MET A 138 -20.95 15.76 44.85
CA MET A 138 -21.84 16.76 45.44
C MET A 138 -22.83 16.16 46.44
N ARG A 139 -23.40 14.98 46.14
CA ARG A 139 -24.29 14.27 47.08
C ARG A 139 -23.55 13.76 48.31
N HIS A 140 -22.36 13.19 48.14
CA HIS A 140 -21.54 12.72 49.23
C HIS A 140 -21.13 13.86 50.16
N LEU A 141 -20.72 15.01 49.60
CA LEU A 141 -20.41 16.21 50.38
C LEU A 141 -21.64 16.71 51.16
N LYS A 142 -22.82 16.79 50.53
CA LYS A 142 -24.05 17.17 51.24
C LYS A 142 -24.39 16.21 52.39
N SER A 143 -24.35 14.91 52.14
CA SER A 143 -24.61 13.88 53.17
C SER A 143 -23.59 13.96 54.31
N PHE A 144 -22.33 14.24 54.01
CA PHE A 144 -21.29 14.43 55.02
C PHE A 144 -21.54 15.65 55.92
N PHE A 145 -21.98 16.78 55.34
CA PHE A 145 -22.33 17.99 56.11
C PHE A 145 -23.61 17.83 56.94
N GLU A 146 -24.63 17.12 56.42
CA GLU A 146 -25.84 16.78 57.17
C GLU A 146 -25.55 15.84 58.35
N ALA A 147 -24.74 14.79 58.13
CA ALA A 147 -24.39 13.82 59.17
C ALA A 147 -23.55 14.44 60.31
N LYS A 148 -22.75 15.47 60.00
CA LYS A 148 -21.93 16.18 60.99
C LYS A 148 -22.65 17.33 61.71
N LYS A 149 -23.93 17.62 61.39
CA LYS A 149 -24.71 18.75 61.95
C LYS A 149 -23.90 20.05 62.03
N LEU A 150 -23.36 20.50 60.90
CA LEU A 150 -22.69 21.81 60.79
C LEU A 150 -23.62 22.95 60.35
N VAL A 151 -24.94 22.69 60.31
CA VAL A 151 -26.04 23.67 60.43
C VAL A 151 -27.10 23.05 61.34
#